data_AF-A0A0G0PLL0-F1
#
_entry.id   AF-A0A0G0PLL0-F1
#
_cell.length_a   1.000
_cell.length_b   1.000
_cell.length_c   1.000
_cell.angle_alpha   90.00
_cell.angle_beta   90.00
_cell.angle_gamma   90.00
#
_symmetry.space_group_name_H-M   'P 1'
#
loop_
_entity.id
_entity.type
_entity.pdbx_description
1 polymer ?
#
loop_
_entity_poly.entity_id
_entity_poly.type
_entity_poly.pdbx_seq_one_letter_code
_entity_poly.pdbx_strand_id
1 'polypeptide(L)'
;MLPVSDFKIKKKDNFNLIGKIKVKVLVIIGLLVSASFFAQLVFANNLATDGEKLAKIHEEIKKLEAENTTLKVEIAQESSLNTLSEKAQKLGFAKPSQVITP
;
A
#
# COMPACT_ATOMS: atom_id res chain seq x y z
N MET A 1 -29.64 -83.18 -19.40
CA MET A 1 -29.19 -81.86 -19.90
C MET A 1 -28.67 -81.08 -18.70
N LEU A 2 -27.42 -80.62 -18.75
CA LEU A 2 -26.70 -80.03 -17.62
C LEU A 2 -27.26 -78.64 -17.22
N PRO A 3 -27.33 -78.30 -15.93
CA PRO A 3 -27.81 -77.00 -15.46
C PRO A 3 -26.79 -75.90 -15.77
N VAL A 4 -27.24 -74.82 -16.42
CA VAL A 4 -26.44 -73.63 -16.81
C VAL A 4 -26.13 -72.67 -15.64
N SER A 5 -26.02 -73.20 -14.43
CA SER A 5 -25.86 -72.38 -13.23
C SER A 5 -24.42 -72.38 -12.72
N ASP A 6 -23.42 -72.00 -13.51
CA ASP A 6 -22.04 -71.89 -12.98
C ASP A 6 -21.07 -70.92 -13.68
N PHE A 7 -21.57 -69.84 -14.29
CA PHE A 7 -20.72 -68.70 -14.64
C PHE A 7 -20.83 -67.58 -13.60
N LYS A 8 -20.32 -67.82 -12.38
CA LYS A 8 -19.98 -66.72 -11.46
C LYS A 8 -18.70 -66.06 -11.95
N ILE A 9 -18.85 -64.98 -12.73
CA ILE A 9 -17.76 -64.06 -13.04
C ILE A 9 -17.31 -63.42 -11.73
N LYS A 10 -16.23 -63.94 -11.15
CA LYS A 10 -15.60 -63.40 -9.95
C LYS A 10 -14.97 -62.06 -10.32
N LYS A 11 -15.68 -60.95 -10.05
CA LYS A 11 -15.16 -59.59 -10.23
C LYS A 11 -13.93 -59.44 -9.33
N LYS A 12 -12.74 -59.48 -9.95
CA LYS A 12 -11.47 -59.30 -9.28
C LYS A 12 -11.29 -57.80 -8.98
N ASP A 13 -11.89 -57.36 -7.88
CA ASP A 13 -11.59 -56.05 -7.28
C ASP A 13 -10.19 -56.10 -6.68
N ASN A 14 -9.18 -56.07 -7.55
CA ASN A 14 -7.80 -55.79 -7.16
C ASN A 14 -7.74 -54.30 -6.79
N PHE A 15 -8.08 -54.04 -5.54
CA PHE A 15 -8.18 -52.71 -4.98
C PHE A 15 -6.76 -52.14 -4.81
N ASN A 16 -6.28 -51.39 -5.80
CA ASN A 16 -5.06 -50.57 -5.70
C ASN A 16 -5.28 -49.38 -4.73
N LEU A 17 -5.60 -49.66 -3.46
CA LEU A 17 -5.82 -48.67 -2.39
C LEU A 17 -4.61 -47.74 -2.24
N ILE A 18 -3.40 -48.32 -2.27
CA ILE A 18 -2.14 -47.57 -2.14
C ILE A 18 -1.96 -46.59 -3.31
N GLY A 19 -2.29 -46.99 -4.53
CA GLY A 19 -2.26 -46.12 -5.70
C GLY A 19 -3.28 -44.98 -5.62
N LYS A 20 -4.50 -45.27 -5.20
CA LYS A 20 -5.56 -44.26 -5.01
C LYS A 20 -5.20 -43.23 -3.94
N ILE A 21 -4.56 -43.66 -2.84
CA ILE A 21 -4.08 -42.75 -1.79
C ILE A 21 -2.96 -41.85 -2.32
N LYS A 22 -1.97 -42.40 -3.03
CA LYS A 22 -0.89 -41.60 -3.65
C LYS A 22 -1.43 -40.57 -4.63
N VAL A 23 -2.39 -40.93 -5.48
CA VAL A 23 -3.03 -40.01 -6.42
C VAL A 23 -3.80 -38.91 -5.69
N LYS A 24 -4.57 -39.24 -4.64
CA LYS A 24 -5.27 -38.23 -3.83
C LYS A 24 -4.29 -37.24 -3.17
N VAL A 25 -3.18 -37.72 -2.64
CA VAL A 25 -2.14 -36.86 -2.05
C VAL A 25 -1.54 -35.93 -3.10
N LEU A 26 -1.21 -36.46 -4.29
CA LEU A 26 -0.71 -35.64 -5.40
C LEU A 26 -1.71 -34.56 -5.84
N VAL A 27 -3.00 -34.89 -5.90
CA VAL A 27 -4.05 -33.93 -6.23
C VAL A 27 -4.15 -32.83 -5.17
N ILE A 28 -4.10 -33.19 -3.88
CA ILE A 28 -4.13 -32.20 -2.78
C ILE A 28 -2.92 -31.28 -2.85
N ILE A 29 -1.72 -31.83 -3.07
CA ILE A 29 -0.50 -31.02 -3.22
C ILE A 29 -0.62 -30.09 -4.43
N GLY A 30 -1.08 -30.60 -5.57
CA GLY A 30 -1.30 -29.77 -6.77
C GLY A 30 -2.31 -28.65 -6.52
N LEU A 31 -3.37 -28.93 -5.76
CA LEU A 31 -4.38 -27.93 -5.42
C LEU A 31 -3.83 -26.87 -4.46
N LEU A 32 -3.01 -27.26 -3.47
CA LEU A 32 -2.32 -26.33 -2.57
C LEU A 32 -1.35 -25.44 -3.32
N VAL A 33 -0.55 -26.00 -4.23
CA VAL A 33 0.39 -25.23 -5.05
C VAL A 33 -0.37 -24.22 -5.91
N SER A 34 -1.42 -24.66 -6.62
CA SER A 34 -2.26 -23.77 -7.42
C SER A 34 -2.89 -22.67 -6.56
N ALA A 35 -3.45 -23.00 -5.39
CA ALA A 35 -4.02 -22.01 -4.48
C ALA A 35 -2.97 -20.99 -4.01
N SER A 36 -1.73 -21.42 -3.75
CA SER A 36 -0.63 -20.52 -3.40
C SER A 36 -0.29 -19.56 -4.53
N PHE A 37 -0.25 -20.03 -5.78
CA PHE A 37 -0.05 -19.16 -6.94
C PHE A 37 -1.14 -18.08 -7.07
N PHE A 38 -2.41 -18.45 -6.92
CA PHE A 38 -3.50 -17.48 -6.95
C PHE A 38 -3.43 -16.49 -5.78
N ALA A 39 -3.08 -16.94 -4.58
CA ALA A 39 -2.90 -16.07 -3.44
C ALA A 39 -1.79 -15.04 -3.72
N GLN A 40 -0.63 -15.48 -4.22
CA GLN A 40 0.48 -14.58 -4.58
C GLN A 40 0.06 -13.53 -5.60
N LEU A 41 -0.74 -13.89 -6.61
CA LEU A 41 -1.25 -12.96 -7.60
C LEU A 41 -2.16 -11.89 -6.97
N VAL A 42 -3.08 -12.27 -6.09
CA VAL A 42 -3.96 -11.34 -5.38
C VAL A 42 -3.15 -10.40 -4.48
N PHE A 43 -2.20 -10.94 -3.72
CA PHE A 43 -1.31 -10.12 -2.89
C PHE A 43 -0.47 -9.16 -3.72
N ALA A 44 0.13 -9.61 -4.83
CA ALA A 44 0.93 -8.77 -5.70
C ALA A 44 0.12 -7.58 -6.27
N ASN A 45 -1.12 -7.83 -6.71
CA ASN A 45 -2.00 -6.77 -7.22
C ASN A 45 -2.40 -5.76 -6.14
N ASN A 46 -2.73 -6.24 -4.93
CA ASN A 46 -3.04 -5.35 -3.81
C ASN A 46 -1.81 -4.54 -3.40
N LEU A 47 -0.63 -5.18 -3.28
CA LEU A 47 0.61 -4.50 -2.93
C LEU A 47 1.02 -3.44 -3.96
N ALA A 48 0.84 -3.71 -5.26
CA ALA A 48 1.13 -2.73 -6.31
C ALA A 48 0.23 -1.49 -6.17
N THR A 49 -1.07 -1.71 -5.94
CA THR A 49 -2.06 -0.64 -5.80
C THR A 49 -1.87 0.15 -4.51
N ASP A 50 -1.71 -0.53 -3.39
CA ASP A 50 -1.50 0.08 -2.08
C ASP A 50 -0.15 0.79 -2.00
N GLY A 51 0.89 0.24 -2.63
CA GLY A 51 2.21 0.85 -2.74
C GLY A 51 2.17 2.16 -3.53
N GLU A 52 1.46 2.20 -4.66
CA GLU A 52 1.27 3.44 -5.41
C GLU A 52 0.49 4.48 -4.59
N LYS A 53 -0.58 4.06 -3.90
CA LYS A 53 -1.36 4.96 -3.06
C LYS A 53 -0.55 5.51 -1.89
N LEU A 54 0.26 4.67 -1.25
CA LEU A 54 1.15 5.06 -0.16
C LEU A 54 2.21 6.06 -0.64
N ALA A 55 2.78 5.84 -1.82
CA ALA A 55 3.75 6.76 -2.43
C ALA A 55 3.12 8.14 -2.68
N LYS A 56 1.90 8.20 -3.24
CA LYS A 56 1.17 9.46 -3.44
C LYS A 56 0.90 10.19 -2.13
N ILE A 57 0.48 9.48 -1.09
CA ILE A 57 0.26 10.07 0.23
C ILE A 57 1.57 10.63 0.81
N HIS A 58 2.68 9.92 0.67
CA HIS A 58 3.99 10.41 1.12
C HIS A 58 4.45 11.65 0.36
N GLU A 59 4.23 11.70 -0.95
CA GLU A 59 4.53 12.88 -1.76
C GLU A 59 3.70 14.08 -1.32
N GLU A 60 2.42 13.88 -1.06
CA GLU A 60 1.52 14.94 -0.59
C GLU A 60 1.89 15.45 0.81
N ILE A 61 2.24 14.56 1.74
CA ILE A 61 2.75 14.94 3.06
C ILE A 61 4.02 15.80 2.91
N LYS A 62 4.98 15.36 2.09
CA LYS A 62 6.23 16.08 1.88
C LYS A 62 5.99 17.47 1.27
N LYS A 63 5.05 17.58 0.33
CA LYS A 63 4.64 18.86 -0.25
C LYS A 63 4.05 19.78 0.82
N LEU A 64 3.10 19.29 1.61
CA LEU A 64 2.44 20.07 2.66
C LEU A 64 3.42 20.51 3.76
N GLU A 65 4.40 19.68 4.13
CA GLU A 65 5.45 20.05 5.08
C GLU A 65 6.36 21.16 4.54
N ALA A 66 6.72 21.09 3.26
CA ALA A 66 7.52 22.13 2.60
C ALA A 66 6.74 23.46 2.53
N GLU A 67 5.46 23.41 2.17
CA GLU A 67 4.56 24.58 2.17
C GLU A 67 4.42 25.16 3.58
N ASN A 68 4.20 24.33 4.59
CA ASN A 68 4.08 24.77 5.98
C ASN A 68 5.36 25.45 6.48
N THR A 69 6.52 24.88 6.13
CA THR A 69 7.83 25.46 6.46
C THR A 69 8.02 26.82 5.79
N THR A 70 7.67 26.93 4.52
CA THR A 70 7.74 28.18 3.75
C THR A 70 6.86 29.25 4.37
N LEU A 71 5.60 28.91 4.66
CA LEU A 71 4.65 29.82 5.30
C LEU A 71 5.11 30.26 6.69
N LYS A 72 5.72 29.37 7.48
CA LYS A 72 6.30 29.73 8.79
C LYS A 72 7.43 30.74 8.66
N VAL A 73 8.29 30.59 7.66
CA VAL A 73 9.38 31.55 7.38
C VAL A 73 8.80 32.90 6.99
N GLU A 74 7.81 32.92 6.10
CA GLU A 74 7.13 34.15 5.67
C GLU A 74 6.47 34.87 6.85
N ILE A 75 5.72 34.15 7.69
CA ILE A 75 5.12 34.68 8.91
C ILE A 75 6.19 35.27 9.85
N ALA A 76 7.32 34.58 10.03
CA ALA A 76 8.40 35.07 10.88
C ALA A 76 9.05 36.34 10.33
N GLN A 77 9.20 36.44 9.01
CA GLN A 77 9.73 37.61 8.33
C GLN A 77 8.79 38.83 8.48
N GLU A 78 7.50 38.64 8.20
CA GLU A 78 6.47 39.66 8.38
C GLU A 78 6.35 40.09 9.86
N SER A 79 6.39 39.13 10.78
CA SER A 79 6.38 39.41 12.22
C SER A 79 7.62 40.20 12.66
N SER A 80 8.79 39.92 12.08
CA SER A 80 10.02 40.65 12.36
C SER A 80 9.94 42.10 11.89
N LEU A 81 9.34 42.35 10.73
CA LEU A 81 9.08 43.70 10.22
C LEU A 81 8.09 44.44 11.11
N ASN A 82 7.02 43.79 11.56
CA ASN A 82 6.05 44.39 12.47
C ASN A 82 6.69 44.74 13.82
N THR A 83 7.50 43.82 14.37
CA THR A 83 8.23 44.05 15.63
C THR A 83 9.23 45.20 15.51
N LEU A 84 9.90 45.31 14.36
CA LEU A 84 10.80 46.42 14.07
C LEU A 84 10.05 47.76 13.98
N SER A 85 8.90 47.78 13.29
CA SER A 85 8.03 48.95 13.19
C SER A 85 7.54 49.43 14.57
N GLU A 86 7.09 48.51 15.42
CA GLU A 86 6.69 48.84 16.80
C GLU A 86 7.84 49.41 17.63
N LYS A 87 9.04 48.83 17.53
CA LYS A 87 10.23 49.37 18.22
C LYS A 87 10.62 50.74 17.69
N ALA A 88 10.56 50.95 16.37
CA ALA A 88 10.86 52.23 15.75
C ALA A 88 9.90 53.33 16.26
N GLN A 89 8.60 53.03 16.34
CA GLN A 89 7.61 53.95 16.94
C GLN A 89 7.88 54.23 18.42
N LYS A 90 8.16 53.20 19.23
CA LYS A 90 8.49 53.36 20.66
C LYS A 90 9.73 54.22 20.89
N LEU A 91 10.70 54.16 19.97
CA LEU A 91 11.92 54.96 20.01
C LEU A 91 11.74 56.35 19.38
N GLY A 92 10.53 56.71 18.93
CA GLY A 92 10.22 58.03 18.38
C GLY A 92 10.64 58.23 16.93
N PHE A 93 11.04 57.16 16.21
CA PHE A 93 11.30 57.24 14.77
C PHE A 93 9.96 57.38 14.03
N ALA A 94 9.61 58.62 13.66
CA ALA A 94 8.48 58.92 12.80
C ALA A 94 8.87 58.82 11.32
N LYS A 95 7.94 58.37 10.47
CA LYS A 95 8.11 58.42 9.01
C LYS A 95 8.30 59.90 8.60
N PRO A 96 9.35 60.27 7.84
CA PRO A 96 9.55 61.64 7.40
C PRO A 96 8.38 62.08 6.51
N SER A 97 7.68 63.13 6.92
CA SER A 97 6.51 63.67 6.20
C SER A 97 6.88 64.55 5.00
N GLN A 98 8.15 64.97 4.90
CA GLN A 98 8.69 65.71 3.77
C GLN A 98 10.15 65.30 3.54
N VAL A 99 10.38 64.69 2.37
CA VAL A 99 11.73 64.49 1.83
C VAL A 99 12.03 65.72 1.00
N ILE A 100 12.83 66.65 1.54
CA ILE A 100 13.31 67.80 0.77
C ILE A 100 14.54 67.31 0.00
N THR A 101 14.36 66.97 -1.27
CA THR A 101 15.48 66.72 -2.20
C THR A 101 16.13 68.05 -2.59
N PRO A 102 17.47 68.13 -2.67
CA PRO A 102 18.20 69.33 -3.05
C PRO A 102 17.96 69.75 -4.50
#